data_AF-A0A2S2KQ30-F1
#
_entry.id   AF-A0A2S2KQ30-F1
#
_cell.length_a   1.000
_cell.length_b   1.000
_cell.length_c   1.000
_cell.angle_alpha   90.00
_cell.angle_beta   90.00
_cell.angle_gamma   90.00
#
_symmetry.space_group_name_H-M   'P 1'
#
loop_
_entity.id
_entity.type
_entity.pdbx_description
1 polymer ?
#
loop_
_entity_poly.entity_id
_entity_poly.type
_entity_poly.pdbx_seq_one_letter_code
_entity_poly.pdbx_strand_id
1 'polypeptide(L)' 'MGCGKSFEGKGEKFCDNVCRDSHIAKLEERMREAVKNDPSHTKELSKGE' A
#
# COMPACT_ATOMS: atom_id res chain seq x y z
N MET A 1 17.42 6.71 5.22
CA MET A 1 17.20 5.28 5.54
C MET A 1 17.04 4.52 4.23
N GLY A 2 18.15 4.11 3.63
CA GLY A 2 18.16 3.18 2.50
C GLY A 2 18.54 1.80 3.02
N CYS A 3 17.74 0.78 2.71
CA CYS A 3 18.13 -0.61 2.97
C CYS A 3 19.40 -0.89 2.15
N GLY A 4 20.57 -0.81 2.80
CA GLY A 4 21.88 -1.13 2.24
C GLY A 4 22.29 -2.59 2.45
N LYS A 5 21.32 -3.48 2.72
CA LYS A 5 21.57 -4.90 2.92
C LYS A 5 21.45 -5.64 1.60
N SER A 6 22.45 -6.47 1.29
CA SER A 6 22.39 -7.41 0.19
C SER A 6 21.23 -8.39 0.40
N PHE A 7 20.41 -8.59 -0.61
CA PHE A 7 19.27 -9.52 -0.56
C PHE A 7 19.76 -10.95 -0.32
N GLU A 8 19.43 -11.53 0.84
CA GLU A 8 19.91 -12.86 1.27
C GLU A 8 19.16 -14.04 0.62
N GLY A 9 18.25 -13.80 -0.32
CA GLY A 9 17.58 -14.87 -1.08
C GLY A 9 16.59 -15.74 -0.28
N LYS A 10 16.29 -15.40 0.98
CA LYS A 10 15.40 -16.19 1.87
C LYS A 10 13.90 -16.13 1.51
N GLY A 11 13.53 -15.62 0.34
CA GLY A 11 12.13 -15.42 -0.04
C GLY A 11 11.41 -14.33 0.77
N GLU A 12 12.09 -13.68 1.70
CA GLU A 12 11.57 -12.55 2.46
C GLU A 12 11.54 -11.30 1.57
N LYS A 13 10.34 -10.73 1.40
CA LYS A 13 10.11 -9.58 0.52
C LYS A 13 10.69 -8.26 1.04
N PHE A 14 11.08 -8.19 2.31
CA PHE A 14 11.47 -6.94 2.99
C PHE A 14 12.75 -7.15 3.82
N CYS A 15 13.61 -6.13 3.83
CA CYS A 15 14.91 -6.19 4.53
C CYS A 15 14.80 -6.23 6.06
N ASP A 16 13.71 -5.67 6.60
CA ASP A 16 13.34 -5.65 8.00
C ASP A 16 11.85 -5.24 8.14
N ASN A 17 11.33 -5.27 9.37
CA ASN A 17 9.95 -4.87 9.65
C ASN A 17 9.68 -3.40 9.29
N VAL A 18 10.66 -2.50 9.44
CA VAL A 18 10.48 -1.07 9.14
C VAL A 18 10.25 -0.87 7.63
N CYS A 19 10.96 -1.61 6.77
CA CYS A 19 10.76 -1.59 5.33
C CYS A 19 9.38 -2.13 4.95
N ARG A 20 8.91 -3.19 5.61
CA ARG A 20 7.56 -3.74 5.42
C ARG A 20 6.49 -2.73 5.82
N ASP A 21 6.62 -2.15 7.01
CA ASP A 21 5.61 -1.26 7.58
C ASP A 21 5.56 0.05 6.78
N SER A 22 6.70 0.56 6.32
CA SER A 22 6.76 1.70 5.38
C SER A 22 6.11 1.39 4.03
N HIS A 23 6.26 0.17 3.52
CA HIS A 23 5.59 -0.25 2.29
C HIS A 23 4.07 -0.30 2.47
N ILE A 24 3.58 -0.85 3.59
CA ILE A 24 2.16 -0.88 3.93
C ILE A 24 1.60 0.54 4.04
N ALA A 25 2.27 1.44 4.76
CA ALA A 25 1.82 2.84 4.90
C ALA A 25 1.70 3.56 3.55
N LYS A 26 2.63 3.30 2.61
CA LYS A 26 2.55 3.84 1.24
C LYS A 26 1.39 3.28 0.44
N LEU A 27 1.05 1.99 0.63
CA LEU A 27 -0.13 1.40 0.01
C LEU A 27 -1.40 2.03 0.54
N GLU A 28 -1.51 2.21 1.86
CA GLU A 28 -2.67 2.86 2.49
C GLU A 28 -2.85 4.30 2.00
N GLU A 29 -1.75 5.05 1.87
CA GLU A 29 -1.77 6.39 1.29
C GLU A 29 -2.32 6.37 -0.15
N ARG A 30 -1.80 5.48 -1.01
CA ARG A 30 -2.30 5.34 -2.39
C ARG A 30 -3.78 4.97 -2.46
N MET A 31 -4.23 4.08 -1.58
CA MET A 31 -5.65 3.70 -1.52
C MET A 31 -6.53 4.88 -1.10
N ARG A 32 -6.11 5.65 -0.08
CA ARG A 32 -6.84 6.86 0.34
C ARG A 32 -6.90 7.90 -0.78
N GLU A 33 -5.80 8.13 -1.48
CA GLU A 33 -5.76 9.08 -2.59
C GLU A 33 -6.62 8.61 -3.76
N ALA A 34 -6.62 7.31 -4.10
CA ALA A 34 -7.52 6.76 -5.10
C ALA A 34 -9.00 6.97 -4.74
N VAL A 35 -9.38 6.69 -3.48
CA VAL A 35 -10.76 6.91 -2.99
C VAL A 35 -11.16 8.38 -3.01
N LYS A 36 -10.25 9.31 -2.66
CA LYS A 36 -10.56 10.75 -2.71
C LYS A 36 -10.73 11.28 -4.13
N ASN A 37 -9.91 10.79 -5.06
CA ASN A 37 -9.85 11.34 -6.42
C ASN A 37 -10.80 10.65 -7.41
N ASP A 38 -11.40 9.51 -7.04
CA ASP A 38 -12.42 8.84 -7.84
C ASP A 38 -13.77 8.83 -7.11
N PRO A 39 -14.65 9.80 -7.39
CA PRO A 39 -16.01 9.84 -6.84
C PRO A 39 -16.94 8.77 -7.43
N SER A 40 -16.43 7.88 -8.30
CA SER A 40 -17.20 6.81 -8.94
C SER A 40 -17.14 5.50 -8.14
N HIS A 41 -16.18 5.33 -7.22
CA HIS A 41 -16.03 4.14 -6.39
C HIS A 41 -17.19 3.87 -5.42
N THR A 42 -18.03 4.86 -5.09
CA THR A 42 -19.24 4.69 -4.27
C THR A 42 -20.54 4.67 -5.10
N LYS A 43 -20.48 4.98 -6.40
CA LYS A 43 -21.67 5.06 -7.26
C LYS A 43 -22.34 3.72 -7.49
N GLU A 44 -21.60 2.62 -7.48
CA GLU A 44 -22.17 1.28 -7.66
C GLU A 44 -22.86 0.75 -6.39
N LEU A 45 -22.51 1.27 -5.20
CA LEU A 45 -23.16 0.92 -3.94
C LEU A 45 -24.41 1.76 -3.63
N SER A 46 -24.62 2.87 -4.35
CA SER A 46 -25.74 3.80 -4.14
C SER A 46 -26.93 3.57 -5.10
N LYS A 47 -26.91 2.52 -5.93
CA LYS A 47 -27.97 2.20 -6.91
C LYS A 47 -28.90 1.08 -6.46
N GLY A 48 -29.13 0.96 -5.16
CA GLY A 48 -30.01 -0.06 -4.59
C GLY A 48 -30.80 0.43 -3.39
N GLU A 49 -31.67 1.41 -3.60
CA GLU A 49 -32.85 1.70 -2.75
C GLU A 49 -34.02 2.10 -3.65
#